data_AF-A0A964I1X1-F1
#
_entry.id   AF-A0A964I1X1-F1
#
_cell.length_a   1.000
_cell.length_b   1.000
_cell.length_c   1.000
_cell.angle_alpha   90.00
_cell.angle_beta   90.00
_cell.angle_gamma   90.00
#
_symmetry.space_group_name_H-M   'P 1'
#
loop_
_entity.id
_entity.type
_entity.pdbx_description
1 polymer ?
#
loop_
_entity_poly.entity_id
_entity_poly.type
_entity_poly.pdbx_seq_one_letter_code
_entity_poly.pdbx_strand_id
1 'polypeptide(L)'
;MTHHVASGFSRTIAVVALLLIPSLAAAQALPNISSLNVRYNTRKATVKPDGELKVQIDAVDKEIAAANRLGKIGEVRRQIAKGMSLLDGIPWTPALDFQNSLALRSDRIVVDSSAPYALRLEQIYSPAIELTPALTAKVVLRKRNLVPSPGAAATTVPAAPRELGVFDGLSRDLRESPLAMELDVSGAEDGPYTVEVGVMDGTTAIATTTLGIVLHKGLDARLRALETAAATVIAGVRADVAYPADYIRNVNRGRIGLQTFNVGTEVAAAEAVLAAAKGGKDPFKGRTGDFERHYLLEGPNEVMPYRVYVPKAYSPTAGAPLVIALHGLGGNEDSFFDQYSKLPPQLAEKHGFLLAAPNGFRVDGFYGATIMGAGDAAARRRVEYSEKD
;
A
#
# COMPACT_ATOMS: atom_id res chain seq x y z
N MET A 1 -25.40 37.63 61.65
CA MET A 1 -23.99 37.88 61.32
C MET A 1 -23.64 37.03 60.12
N THR A 2 -23.55 37.69 58.98
CA THR A 2 -23.21 37.18 57.66
C THR A 2 -21.69 36.96 57.58
N HIS A 3 -21.23 35.79 57.14
CA HIS A 3 -19.87 35.61 56.64
C HIS A 3 -19.92 35.14 55.19
N HIS A 4 -19.54 36.06 54.30
CA HIS A 4 -19.16 35.80 52.93
C HIS A 4 -17.82 35.07 52.88
N VAL A 5 -17.72 34.02 52.05
CA VAL A 5 -16.46 33.60 51.44
C VAL A 5 -16.71 33.44 49.95
N ALA A 6 -16.05 34.28 49.16
CA ALA A 6 -16.08 34.27 47.71
C ALA A 6 -15.16 33.14 47.18
N SER A 7 -15.69 32.23 46.38
CA SER A 7 -14.89 31.27 45.61
C SER A 7 -14.66 31.81 44.20
N GLY A 8 -13.42 32.20 43.90
CA GLY A 8 -12.98 32.58 42.56
C GLY A 8 -12.98 31.37 41.63
N PHE A 9 -13.73 31.45 40.54
CA PHE A 9 -13.67 30.52 39.41
C PHE A 9 -12.41 30.81 38.60
N SER A 10 -11.40 29.94 38.67
CA SER A 10 -10.31 29.93 37.69
C SER A 10 -10.70 29.01 36.54
N ARG A 11 -10.98 29.59 35.37
CA ARG A 11 -11.25 28.84 34.13
C ARG A 11 -9.94 28.32 33.55
N THR A 12 -9.64 27.05 33.79
CA THR A 12 -8.57 26.35 33.06
C THR A 12 -9.06 26.05 31.65
N ILE A 13 -8.58 26.81 30.66
CA ILE A 13 -8.77 26.52 29.24
C ILE A 13 -7.90 25.30 28.91
N ALA A 14 -8.51 24.13 28.76
CA ALA A 14 -7.83 22.96 28.23
C ALA A 14 -7.60 23.17 26.72
N VAL A 15 -6.34 23.37 26.34
CA VAL A 15 -5.89 23.34 24.94
C VAL A 15 -6.02 21.90 24.46
N VAL A 16 -7.08 21.61 23.72
CA VAL A 16 -7.23 20.35 23.00
C VAL A 16 -6.31 20.41 21.79
N ALA A 17 -5.17 19.74 21.86
CA ALA A 17 -4.37 19.43 20.69
C ALA A 17 -5.22 18.54 19.76
N LEU A 18 -5.67 19.10 18.64
CA LEU A 18 -6.25 18.31 17.55
C LEU A 18 -5.17 17.36 17.04
N LEU A 19 -5.28 16.08 17.39
CA LEU A 19 -4.55 15.02 16.72
C LEU A 19 -5.10 14.94 15.29
N LEU A 20 -4.38 15.56 14.35
CA LEU A 20 -4.58 15.35 12.91
C LEU A 20 -4.38 13.86 12.64
N ILE A 21 -5.46 13.11 12.42
CA ILE A 21 -5.37 11.72 11.99
C ILE A 21 -4.83 11.73 10.55
N PRO A 22 -3.62 11.20 10.29
CA PRO A 22 -3.10 11.16 8.93
C PRO A 22 -4.03 10.30 8.08
N SER A 23 -4.48 10.84 6.95
CA SER A 23 -5.19 10.04 5.96
C SER A 23 -4.21 8.97 5.45
N LEU A 24 -4.63 7.70 5.48
CA LEU A 24 -3.88 6.58 4.94
C LEU A 24 -3.92 6.61 3.40
N ALA A 25 -3.39 7.67 2.80
CA ALA A 25 -3.08 7.73 1.38
C ALA A 25 -1.70 7.11 1.19
N ALA A 26 -1.65 5.94 0.53
CA ALA A 26 -0.39 5.31 0.15
C ALA A 26 0.38 6.25 -0.79
N ALA A 27 1.43 6.91 -0.27
CA ALA A 27 1.96 8.12 -0.88
C ALA A 27 2.80 7.91 -2.16
N GLN A 28 3.21 6.69 -2.53
CA GLN A 28 3.96 6.51 -3.79
C GLN A 28 3.08 6.52 -5.05
N ALA A 29 2.07 5.65 -5.10
CA ALA A 29 1.09 5.62 -6.19
C ALA A 29 -0.22 6.19 -5.66
N LEU A 30 -0.52 7.44 -6.03
CA LEU A 30 -1.84 8.01 -5.75
C LEU A 30 -2.90 7.03 -6.27
N PRO A 31 -3.90 6.64 -5.46
CA PRO A 31 -4.92 5.71 -5.91
C PRO A 31 -5.50 6.20 -7.24
N ASN A 32 -5.75 5.26 -8.15
CA ASN A 32 -6.37 5.62 -9.42
C ASN A 32 -7.74 6.27 -9.17
N ILE A 33 -8.14 7.20 -10.04
CA ILE A 33 -9.34 8.01 -9.82
C ILE A 33 -10.60 7.13 -9.76
N SER A 34 -10.67 6.05 -10.54
CA SER A 34 -11.80 5.11 -10.50
C SER A 34 -11.97 4.46 -9.13
N SER A 35 -10.89 3.99 -8.50
CA SER A 35 -10.91 3.43 -7.16
C SER A 35 -11.28 4.47 -6.10
N LEU A 36 -10.82 5.73 -6.25
CA LEU A 36 -11.26 6.83 -5.38
C LEU A 36 -12.76 7.10 -5.52
N ASN A 37 -13.27 7.12 -6.74
CA ASN A 37 -14.71 7.29 -7.02
C ASN A 37 -15.53 6.15 -6.43
N VAL A 38 -15.09 4.90 -6.56
CA VAL A 38 -15.77 3.74 -5.95
C VAL A 38 -15.83 3.93 -4.43
N ARG A 39 -14.70 4.21 -3.78
CA ARG A 39 -14.67 4.43 -2.32
C ARG A 39 -15.60 5.56 -1.87
N TYR A 40 -15.56 6.69 -2.58
CA TYR A 40 -16.41 7.84 -2.29
C TYR A 40 -17.89 7.52 -2.49
N ASN A 41 -18.27 6.87 -3.59
CA ASN A 41 -19.65 6.49 -3.86
C ASN A 41 -20.16 5.43 -2.88
N THR A 42 -19.33 4.46 -2.51
CA THR A 42 -19.65 3.50 -1.45
C THR A 42 -19.90 4.23 -0.14
N ARG A 43 -19.02 5.16 0.26
CA ARG A 43 -19.19 5.95 1.48
C ARG A 43 -20.48 6.77 1.45
N LYS A 44 -20.79 7.44 0.33
CA LYS A 44 -22.07 8.14 0.14
C LYS A 44 -23.27 7.21 0.32
N ALA A 45 -23.24 6.02 -0.27
CA ALA A 45 -24.32 5.03 -0.16
C ALA A 45 -24.48 4.48 1.26
N THR A 46 -23.39 4.39 2.03
CA THR A 46 -23.41 3.98 3.44
C THR A 46 -23.96 5.09 4.34
N VAL A 47 -23.47 6.32 4.19
CA VAL A 47 -23.84 7.46 5.05
C VAL A 47 -25.25 7.96 4.75
N LYS A 48 -25.68 7.94 3.47
CA LYS A 48 -26.98 8.44 3.00
C LYS A 48 -27.21 9.90 3.44
N PRO A 49 -26.39 10.85 2.96
CA PRO A 49 -26.45 12.24 3.41
C PRO A 49 -27.82 12.88 3.15
N ASP A 50 -28.31 13.67 4.11
CA ASP A 50 -29.55 14.43 4.07
C ASP A 50 -29.31 15.91 4.46
N GLY A 51 -30.37 16.73 4.41
CA GLY A 51 -30.33 18.13 4.84
C GLY A 51 -29.18 18.94 4.26
N GLU A 52 -28.45 19.65 5.11
CA GLU A 52 -27.30 20.48 4.74
C GLU A 52 -26.14 19.64 4.16
N LEU A 53 -25.86 18.48 4.74
CA LEU A 53 -24.80 17.60 4.26
C LEU A 53 -25.07 17.16 2.82
N LYS A 54 -26.33 16.84 2.48
CA LYS A 54 -26.72 16.53 1.10
C LYS A 54 -26.42 17.68 0.15
N VAL A 55 -26.76 18.92 0.52
CA VAL A 55 -26.47 20.11 -0.31
C VAL A 55 -24.96 20.26 -0.54
N GLN A 56 -24.15 20.05 0.49
CA GLN A 56 -22.69 20.13 0.36
C GLN A 56 -22.13 19.03 -0.54
N ILE A 57 -22.63 17.80 -0.41
CA ILE A 57 -22.20 16.65 -1.23
C ILE A 57 -22.65 16.79 -2.69
N ASP A 58 -23.86 17.28 -2.95
CA ASP A 58 -24.35 17.55 -4.31
C ASP A 58 -23.48 18.63 -5.01
N ALA A 59 -23.02 19.64 -4.26
CA ALA A 59 -22.07 20.63 -4.77
C ALA A 59 -20.69 20.02 -5.08
N VAL A 60 -20.17 19.16 -4.20
CA VAL A 60 -18.92 18.41 -4.44
C VAL A 60 -19.04 17.54 -5.70
N ASP A 61 -20.15 16.81 -5.88
CA ASP A 61 -20.38 15.97 -7.05
C ASP A 61 -20.40 16.78 -8.36
N LYS A 62 -20.98 17.99 -8.33
CA LYS A 62 -20.97 18.93 -9.47
C LYS A 62 -19.55 19.36 -9.82
N GLU A 63 -18.72 19.68 -8.83
CA GLU A 63 -17.32 20.07 -9.04
C GLU A 63 -16.47 18.89 -9.54
N ILE A 64 -16.66 17.67 -9.02
CA ILE A 64 -16.03 16.44 -9.53
C ILE A 64 -16.37 16.24 -11.02
N ALA A 65 -17.65 16.38 -11.39
CA ALA A 65 -18.09 16.24 -12.77
C ALA A 65 -17.46 17.32 -13.68
N ALA A 66 -17.41 18.57 -13.22
CA ALA A 66 -16.80 19.66 -13.97
C ALA A 66 -15.29 19.45 -14.16
N ALA A 67 -14.57 19.08 -13.10
CA ALA A 67 -13.13 18.82 -13.14
C ALA A 67 -12.78 17.63 -14.05
N ASN A 68 -13.56 16.54 -14.02
CA ASN A 68 -13.38 15.41 -14.92
C ASN A 68 -13.54 15.81 -16.40
N ARG A 69 -14.59 16.58 -16.74
CA ARG A 69 -14.80 17.07 -18.11
C ARG A 69 -13.62 17.90 -18.64
N LEU A 70 -12.93 18.61 -17.75
CA LEU A 70 -11.80 19.48 -18.07
C LEU A 70 -10.44 18.78 -17.95
N GLY A 71 -10.39 17.49 -17.60
CA GLY A 71 -9.13 16.77 -17.36
C GLY A 71 -8.33 17.29 -16.16
N LYS A 72 -8.96 18.04 -15.24
CA LYS A 72 -8.31 18.63 -14.05
C LYS A 72 -8.20 17.60 -12.92
N ILE A 73 -7.33 16.61 -13.10
CA ILE A 73 -7.22 15.46 -12.18
C ILE A 73 -6.87 15.86 -10.74
N GLY A 74 -6.02 16.88 -10.55
CA GLY A 74 -5.73 17.41 -9.21
C GLY A 74 -6.98 17.93 -8.49
N GLU A 75 -7.86 18.62 -9.21
CA GLU A 75 -9.11 19.12 -8.65
C GLU A 75 -10.11 18.00 -8.36
N VAL A 76 -10.19 16.97 -9.21
CA VAL A 76 -10.99 15.77 -8.93
C VAL A 76 -10.58 15.14 -7.60
N ARG A 77 -9.27 15.00 -7.34
CA ARG A 77 -8.74 14.46 -6.08
C ARG A 77 -9.11 15.33 -4.89
N ARG A 78 -8.93 16.65 -5.03
CA ARG A 78 -9.29 17.62 -3.99
C ARG A 78 -10.76 17.54 -3.62
N GLN A 79 -11.66 17.50 -4.60
CA GLN A 79 -13.10 17.42 -4.37
C GLN A 79 -13.52 16.07 -3.77
N ILE A 80 -12.92 14.95 -4.20
CA ILE A 80 -13.17 13.64 -3.57
C ILE A 80 -12.69 13.65 -2.10
N ALA A 81 -11.51 14.20 -1.82
CA ALA A 81 -11.00 14.31 -0.46
C ALA A 81 -11.92 15.16 0.43
N LYS A 82 -12.39 16.31 -0.11
CA LYS A 82 -13.39 17.15 0.54
C LYS A 82 -14.69 16.39 0.82
N GLY A 83 -15.24 15.71 -0.19
CA GLY A 83 -16.46 14.91 -0.05
C GLY A 83 -16.33 13.82 1.02
N MET A 84 -15.22 13.09 1.02
CA MET A 84 -14.92 12.08 2.06
C MET A 84 -14.86 12.71 3.46
N SER A 85 -14.14 13.83 3.62
CA SER A 85 -14.06 14.55 4.89
C SER A 85 -15.44 14.93 5.42
N LEU A 86 -16.29 15.51 4.56
CA LEU A 86 -17.66 15.91 4.94
C LEU A 86 -18.54 14.71 5.31
N LEU A 87 -18.45 13.61 4.57
CA LEU A 87 -19.15 12.36 4.88
C LEU A 87 -18.68 11.73 6.20
N ASP A 88 -17.45 12.03 6.63
CA ASP A 88 -16.88 11.60 7.89
C ASP A 88 -17.18 12.58 9.05
N GLY A 89 -17.95 13.65 8.79
CA GLY A 89 -18.28 14.68 9.77
C GLY A 89 -17.10 15.61 10.11
N ILE A 90 -16.05 15.62 9.27
CA ILE A 90 -14.85 16.42 9.46
C ILE A 90 -14.96 17.70 8.60
N PRO A 91 -14.93 18.90 9.20
CA PRO A 91 -14.97 20.15 8.45
C PRO A 91 -13.79 20.29 7.49
N TRP A 92 -14.06 20.73 6.26
CA TRP A 92 -13.01 21.01 5.26
C TRP A 92 -12.38 22.38 5.50
N THR A 93 -11.26 22.41 6.22
CA THR A 93 -10.51 23.64 6.54
C THR A 93 -9.38 23.89 5.53
N PRO A 94 -8.84 25.12 5.40
CA PRO A 94 -7.67 25.39 4.57
C PRO A 94 -6.44 24.53 4.91
N ALA A 95 -6.23 24.24 6.21
CA ALA A 95 -5.14 23.37 6.64
C ALA A 95 -5.35 21.91 6.21
N LEU A 96 -6.60 21.41 6.27
CA LEU A 96 -6.92 20.06 5.80
C LEU A 96 -6.81 19.95 4.26
N ASP A 97 -7.20 20.99 3.54
CA ASP A 97 -7.02 21.11 2.09
C ASP A 97 -5.53 21.07 1.72
N PHE A 98 -4.69 21.83 2.44
CA PHE A 98 -3.23 21.76 2.28
C PHE A 98 -2.67 20.39 2.60
N GLN A 99 -3.06 19.79 3.71
CA GLN A 99 -2.60 18.45 4.08
C GLN A 99 -2.94 17.41 3.01
N ASN A 100 -4.15 17.44 2.47
CA ASN A 100 -4.56 16.54 1.39
C ASN A 100 -3.95 16.89 0.03
N SER A 101 -3.30 18.05 -0.10
CA SER A 101 -2.53 18.41 -1.29
C SER A 101 -1.11 17.91 -1.22
N LEU A 102 -0.57 17.57 -0.04
CA LEU A 102 0.79 17.05 0.12
C LEU A 102 0.91 15.57 -0.28
N ALA A 103 2.02 15.24 -0.93
CA ALA A 103 2.43 13.86 -1.19
C ALA A 103 3.94 13.68 -0.97
N LEU A 104 4.31 12.50 -0.47
CA LEU A 104 5.70 12.06 -0.41
C LEU A 104 5.97 11.08 -1.55
N ARG A 105 6.94 11.40 -2.41
CA ARG A 105 7.38 10.51 -3.48
C ARG A 105 8.79 10.02 -3.27
N SER A 106 9.02 8.78 -3.68
CA SER A 106 10.35 8.20 -3.81
C SER A 106 10.32 7.25 -4.99
N ASP A 107 11.49 6.85 -5.49
CA ASP A 107 11.61 5.81 -6.51
C ASP A 107 11.46 4.40 -5.93
N ARG A 108 11.46 4.25 -4.59
CA ARG A 108 11.30 2.96 -3.91
C ARG A 108 10.60 3.07 -2.55
N ILE A 109 9.69 2.13 -2.27
CA ILE A 109 9.12 1.93 -0.93
C ILE A 109 9.66 0.67 -0.26
N VAL A 110 10.25 -0.24 -1.02
CA VAL A 110 11.06 -1.33 -0.47
C VAL A 110 12.52 -0.90 -0.62
N VAL A 111 13.16 -0.64 0.51
CA VAL A 111 14.40 0.14 0.60
C VAL A 111 15.50 -0.69 1.24
N ASP A 112 16.68 -0.71 0.61
CA ASP A 112 17.90 -1.17 1.25
C ASP A 112 18.37 -0.13 2.27
N SER A 113 18.32 -0.46 3.56
CA SER A 113 18.69 0.46 4.64
C SER A 113 20.20 0.68 4.77
N SER A 114 21.02 0.04 3.93
CA SER A 114 22.47 0.29 3.85
C SER A 114 22.85 1.50 3.02
N ALA A 115 21.90 2.15 2.34
CA ALA A 115 22.10 3.35 1.54
C ALA A 115 21.21 4.52 1.99
N PRO A 116 21.59 5.78 1.68
CA PRO A 116 20.71 6.93 1.85
C PRO A 116 19.38 6.73 1.12
N TYR A 117 18.31 7.23 1.73
CA TYR A 117 16.96 7.13 1.19
C TYR A 117 16.48 8.47 0.63
N ALA A 118 16.46 8.56 -0.70
CA ALA A 118 15.96 9.71 -1.43
C ALA A 118 14.43 9.76 -1.41
N LEU A 119 13.87 10.90 -1.04
CA LEU A 119 12.44 11.18 -1.16
C LEU A 119 12.18 12.67 -1.41
N ARG A 120 11.00 13.00 -1.96
CA ARG A 120 10.57 14.39 -2.12
C ARG A 120 9.19 14.63 -1.54
N LEU A 121 9.01 15.79 -0.93
CA LEU A 121 7.73 16.36 -0.57
C LEU A 121 7.25 17.27 -1.71
N GLU A 122 6.04 17.01 -2.21
CA GLU A 122 5.42 17.78 -3.29
C GLU A 122 3.94 18.06 -3.00
N GLN A 123 3.32 18.86 -3.88
CA GLN A 123 1.87 19.07 -3.90
C GLN A 123 1.24 18.45 -5.15
N ILE A 124 0.07 17.85 -4.99
CA ILE A 124 -0.68 17.21 -6.08
C ILE A 124 -1.81 18.10 -6.65
N TYR A 125 -2.08 19.23 -5.99
CA TYR A 125 -2.95 20.31 -6.46
C TYR A 125 -2.69 21.59 -5.64
N SER A 126 -3.23 22.74 -6.08
CA SER A 126 -3.20 23.99 -5.32
C SER A 126 -4.20 23.96 -4.17
N PRO A 127 -3.77 24.11 -2.90
CA PRO A 127 -4.69 24.27 -1.78
C PRO A 127 -5.22 25.71 -1.68
N ALA A 128 -6.26 25.93 -0.88
CA ALA A 128 -6.81 27.26 -0.61
C ALA A 128 -6.07 28.05 0.50
N ILE A 129 -5.14 27.44 1.23
CA ILE A 129 -4.41 28.10 2.32
C ILE A 129 -3.41 29.13 1.78
N GLU A 130 -3.26 30.26 2.47
CA GLU A 130 -2.14 31.17 2.29
C GLU A 130 -1.00 30.78 3.23
N LEU A 131 0.16 30.47 2.64
CA LEU A 131 1.34 30.01 3.39
C LEU A 131 2.28 31.17 3.72
N THR A 132 2.86 31.14 4.92
CA THR A 132 3.95 32.02 5.32
C THR A 132 5.24 31.63 4.57
N PRO A 133 6.22 32.54 4.43
CA PRO A 133 7.44 32.25 3.68
C PRO A 133 8.47 31.41 4.45
N ALA A 134 8.31 31.23 5.77
CA ALA A 134 9.30 30.61 6.65
C ALA A 134 8.90 29.18 7.07
N LEU A 135 8.46 28.38 6.11
CA LEU A 135 8.07 27.00 6.37
C LEU A 135 9.30 26.08 6.47
N THR A 136 9.20 25.09 7.36
CA THR A 136 10.19 23.99 7.48
C THR A 136 9.49 22.64 7.38
N ALA A 137 10.24 21.60 7.03
CA ALA A 137 9.77 20.23 7.03
C ALA A 137 10.53 19.43 8.10
N LYS A 138 9.79 18.85 9.05
CA LYS A 138 10.34 17.93 10.05
C LYS A 138 10.04 16.49 9.65
N VAL A 139 11.07 15.66 9.60
CA VAL A 139 10.97 14.28 9.13
C VAL A 139 11.21 13.30 10.28
N VAL A 140 10.28 12.36 10.44
CA VAL A 140 10.30 11.35 11.50
C VAL A 140 10.06 9.97 10.91
N LEU A 141 10.84 8.98 11.35
CA LEU A 141 10.66 7.57 11.04
C LEU A 141 9.99 6.85 12.21
N ARG A 142 8.86 6.19 11.93
CA ARG A 142 8.12 5.41 12.92
C ARG A 142 8.07 3.95 12.50
N LYS A 143 8.47 3.04 13.37
CA LYS A 143 8.29 1.59 13.13
C LYS A 143 6.80 1.28 13.16
N ARG A 144 6.30 0.57 12.14
CA ARG A 144 4.93 0.08 12.13
C ARG A 144 4.90 -1.28 12.82
N ASN A 145 4.10 -1.38 13.88
CA ASN A 145 3.78 -2.70 14.42
C ASN A 145 2.86 -3.39 13.40
N LEU A 146 3.25 -4.59 12.97
CA LEU A 146 2.34 -5.46 12.24
C LEU A 146 1.14 -5.72 13.16
N VAL A 147 -0.08 -5.59 12.64
CA VAL A 147 -1.30 -5.86 13.43
C VAL A 147 -1.18 -7.28 13.99
N PRO A 148 -1.29 -7.48 15.32
CA PRO A 148 -1.24 -8.82 15.89
C PRO A 148 -2.36 -9.66 15.28
N SER A 149 -2.09 -10.94 14.98
CA SER A 149 -3.16 -11.88 14.65
C SER A 149 -4.25 -11.84 15.73
N PRO A 150 -5.54 -12.04 15.40
CA PRO A 150 -6.60 -12.07 16.39
C PRO A 150 -6.24 -13.05 17.52
N GLY A 151 -6.03 -12.54 18.74
CA GLY A 151 -5.63 -13.34 19.91
C GLY A 151 -4.21 -13.10 20.44
N ALA A 152 -3.36 -12.32 19.77
CA ALA A 152 -2.05 -11.95 20.31
C ALA A 152 -2.15 -10.69 21.20
N ALA A 153 -1.73 -10.82 22.47
CA ALA A 153 -1.66 -9.70 23.40
C ALA A 153 -0.66 -8.65 22.90
N ALA A 154 -1.13 -7.42 22.65
CA ALA A 154 -0.29 -6.28 22.29
C ALA A 154 0.58 -5.90 23.51
N THR A 155 1.76 -6.50 23.59
CA THR A 155 2.71 -6.33 24.71
C THR A 155 3.96 -5.55 24.32
N THR A 156 4.10 -5.13 23.06
CA THR A 156 5.24 -4.34 22.60
C THR A 156 4.93 -2.85 22.72
N VAL A 157 5.64 -2.18 23.63
CA VAL A 157 5.74 -0.71 23.63
C VAL A 157 6.25 -0.28 22.25
N PRO A 158 5.55 0.62 21.52
CA PRO A 158 6.02 1.09 20.23
C PRO A 158 7.42 1.68 20.37
N ALA A 159 8.34 1.30 19.48
CA ALA A 159 9.66 1.91 19.44
C ALA A 159 9.53 3.43 19.27
N ALA A 160 10.35 4.19 19.99
CA ALA A 160 10.33 5.63 19.91
C ALA A 160 10.58 6.10 18.46
N PRO A 161 9.86 7.12 17.97
CA PRO A 161 10.11 7.68 16.65
C PRO A 161 11.54 8.20 16.53
N ARG A 162 12.21 7.91 15.41
CA ARG A 162 13.54 8.44 15.10
C ARG A 162 13.39 9.71 14.25
N GLU A 163 13.88 10.84 14.75
CA GLU A 163 13.99 12.05 13.92
C GLU A 163 15.08 11.85 12.86
N LEU A 164 14.72 12.10 11.59
CA LEU A 164 15.64 11.96 10.45
C LEU A 164 16.17 13.31 9.97
N GLY A 165 15.55 14.42 10.36
CA GLY A 165 16.05 15.76 10.10
C GLY A 165 14.97 16.84 10.12
N VAL A 166 15.43 18.09 10.08
CA VAL A 166 14.63 19.29 9.82
C VAL A 166 15.21 19.99 8.60
N PHE A 167 14.34 20.35 7.66
CA PHE A 167 14.70 20.92 6.37
C PHE A 167 14.09 22.30 6.22
N ASP A 168 14.93 23.30 6.01
CA ASP A 168 14.55 24.68 5.78
C ASP A 168 14.28 24.96 4.29
N GLY A 169 13.78 26.15 3.99
CA GLY A 169 13.61 26.62 2.61
C GLY A 169 12.46 25.94 1.87
N LEU A 170 11.43 25.49 2.60
CA LEU A 170 10.26 24.87 2.00
C LEU A 170 9.48 25.91 1.16
N SER A 171 9.33 25.64 -0.13
CA SER A 171 8.55 26.49 -1.03
C SER A 171 7.07 26.52 -0.61
N ARG A 172 6.42 27.67 -0.80
CA ARG A 172 4.96 27.80 -0.68
C ARG A 172 4.22 27.16 -1.85
N ASP A 173 4.91 26.91 -2.96
CA ASP A 173 4.39 26.15 -4.09
C ASP A 173 5.30 24.96 -4.36
N LEU A 174 4.95 23.82 -3.74
CA LEU A 174 5.69 22.57 -3.87
C LEU A 174 5.35 21.81 -5.15
N ARG A 175 4.52 22.39 -6.03
CA ARG A 175 4.28 21.88 -7.38
C ARG A 175 5.39 22.34 -8.32
N GLU A 176 5.81 23.59 -8.18
CA GLU A 176 6.90 24.19 -8.96
C GLU A 176 8.28 23.93 -8.33
N SER A 177 8.36 23.89 -7.00
CA SER A 177 9.62 23.64 -6.29
C SER A 177 9.45 22.58 -5.21
N PRO A 178 9.33 21.29 -5.59
CA PRO A 178 9.30 20.18 -4.64
C PRO A 178 10.54 20.18 -3.75
N LEU A 179 10.39 19.80 -2.48
CA LEU A 179 11.51 19.65 -1.56
C LEU A 179 12.08 18.23 -1.68
N ALA A 180 13.25 18.09 -2.27
CA ALA A 180 14.02 16.84 -2.25
C ALA A 180 14.79 16.70 -0.93
N MET A 181 14.83 15.48 -0.39
CA MET A 181 15.48 15.13 0.87
C MET A 181 16.21 13.81 0.71
N GLU A 182 17.40 13.72 1.29
CA GLU A 182 18.17 12.48 1.44
C GLU A 182 18.18 12.12 2.92
N LEU A 183 17.63 10.95 3.25
CA LEU A 183 17.45 10.53 4.64
C LEU A 183 18.41 9.41 5.03
N ASP A 184 19.01 9.53 6.21
CA ASP A 184 19.78 8.43 6.81
C ASP A 184 18.85 7.45 7.56
N VAL A 185 18.48 6.38 6.86
CA VAL A 185 17.71 5.27 7.41
C VAL A 185 18.59 4.13 7.94
N SER A 186 19.91 4.31 7.97
CA SER A 186 20.83 3.29 8.47
C SER A 186 20.61 3.02 9.97
N GLY A 187 20.90 1.79 10.40
CA GLY A 187 20.69 1.36 11.78
C GLY A 187 19.23 1.07 12.15
N ALA A 188 18.26 1.34 11.27
CA ALA A 188 16.90 0.85 11.45
C ALA A 188 16.86 -0.68 11.27
N GLU A 189 16.11 -1.36 12.14
CA GLU A 189 15.85 -2.79 12.01
C GLU A 189 15.02 -3.09 10.77
N ASP A 190 15.16 -4.29 10.22
CA ASP A 190 14.36 -4.75 9.10
C ASP A 190 12.85 -4.74 9.44
N GLY A 191 12.02 -4.32 8.49
CA GLY A 191 10.56 -4.35 8.61
C GLY A 191 9.85 -3.09 8.12
N PRO A 192 8.54 -2.98 8.40
CA PRO A 192 7.72 -1.88 7.93
C PRO A 192 7.87 -0.63 8.79
N TYR A 193 7.95 0.52 8.12
CA TYR A 193 8.00 1.84 8.74
C TYR A 193 7.01 2.80 8.08
N THR A 194 6.80 3.93 8.74
CA THR A 194 6.17 5.12 8.20
C THR A 194 7.19 6.25 8.28
N VAL A 195 7.46 6.90 7.15
CA VAL A 195 8.08 8.22 7.10
C VAL A 195 6.97 9.24 7.26
N GLU A 196 7.07 10.10 8.26
CA GLU A 196 6.15 11.19 8.56
C GLU A 196 6.87 12.51 8.29
N VAL A 197 6.24 13.38 7.51
CA VAL A 197 6.75 14.72 7.24
C VAL A 197 5.72 15.73 7.74
N GLY A 198 6.09 16.46 8.79
CA GLY A 198 5.34 17.59 9.31
C GLY A 198 5.80 18.88 8.65
N VAL A 199 4.89 19.62 8.02
CA VAL A 199 5.15 20.99 7.57
C VAL A 199 4.88 21.92 8.74
N MET A 200 5.89 22.71 9.10
CA MET A 200 5.89 23.56 10.29
C MET A 200 5.91 25.04 9.89
N ASP A 201 5.14 25.85 10.62
CA ASP A 201 5.28 27.30 10.68
C ASP A 201 5.80 27.67 12.09
N GLY A 202 7.08 28.02 12.16
CA GLY A 202 7.81 28.09 13.43
C GLY A 202 7.74 26.75 14.17
N THR A 203 7.14 26.73 15.36
CA THR A 203 6.95 25.52 16.18
C THR A 203 5.62 24.82 15.95
N THR A 204 4.75 25.36 15.10
CA THR A 204 3.39 24.85 14.90
C THR A 204 3.32 23.98 13.66
N ALA A 205 2.88 22.72 13.80
CA ALA A 205 2.60 21.86 12.66
C ALA A 205 1.30 22.32 11.97
N ILE A 206 1.37 22.64 10.68
CA ILE A 206 0.21 23.09 9.88
C ILE A 206 -0.34 21.98 8.97
N ALA A 207 0.47 20.98 8.65
CA ALA A 207 0.05 19.80 7.91
C ALA A 207 1.00 18.63 8.18
N THR A 208 0.52 17.39 8.04
CA THR A 208 1.35 16.19 8.10
C THR A 208 1.00 15.22 6.97
N THR A 209 2.01 14.70 6.30
CA THR A 209 1.86 13.66 5.28
C THR A 209 2.77 12.48 5.60
N THR A 210 2.42 11.29 5.11
CA THR A 210 3.13 10.06 5.47
C THR A 210 3.37 9.15 4.27
N LEU A 211 4.44 8.35 4.33
CA LEU A 211 4.76 7.31 3.36
C LEU A 211 5.11 6.02 4.10
N GLY A 212 4.35 4.97 3.85
CA GLY A 212 4.71 3.63 4.32
C GLY A 212 5.86 3.07 3.49
N ILE A 213 6.93 2.63 4.15
CA ILE A 213 8.08 1.96 3.53
C ILE A 213 8.37 0.63 4.22
N VAL A 214 9.21 -0.19 3.62
CA VAL A 214 9.81 -1.39 4.22
C VAL A 214 11.32 -1.28 4.08
N LEU A 215 12.02 -1.37 5.20
CA LEU A 215 13.47 -1.33 5.26
C LEU A 215 14.01 -2.77 5.36
N HIS A 216 15.03 -3.09 4.59
CA HIS A 216 15.79 -4.34 4.73
C HIS A 216 17.26 -4.09 4.47
N LYS A 217 18.14 -4.47 5.41
CA LYS A 217 19.57 -4.28 5.26
C LYS A 217 20.16 -5.22 4.19
N GLY A 218 20.87 -4.65 3.22
CA GLY A 218 21.57 -5.42 2.18
C GLY A 218 20.64 -6.06 1.14
N LEU A 219 19.40 -5.60 1.05
CA LEU A 219 18.39 -6.12 0.14
C LEU A 219 18.85 -6.08 -1.32
N ASP A 220 19.45 -4.97 -1.76
CA ASP A 220 19.80 -4.78 -3.18
C ASP A 220 20.82 -5.84 -3.64
N ALA A 221 21.76 -6.23 -2.76
CA ALA A 221 22.71 -7.29 -3.04
C ALA A 221 22.04 -8.67 -3.12
N ARG A 222 21.09 -8.97 -2.23
CA ARG A 222 20.36 -10.25 -2.20
C ARG A 222 19.49 -10.43 -3.44
N LEU A 223 18.74 -9.39 -3.83
CA LEU A 223 17.89 -9.44 -5.03
C LEU A 223 18.72 -9.64 -6.30
N ARG A 224 19.83 -8.91 -6.47
CA ARG A 224 20.74 -9.11 -7.61
C ARG A 224 21.32 -10.53 -7.66
N ALA A 225 21.65 -11.10 -6.51
CA ALA A 225 22.16 -12.48 -6.43
C ALA A 225 21.10 -13.49 -6.88
N LEU A 226 19.85 -13.34 -6.44
CA LEU A 226 18.72 -14.18 -6.86
C LEU A 226 18.47 -14.07 -8.37
N GLU A 227 18.38 -12.86 -8.92
CA GLU A 227 18.18 -12.63 -10.35
C GLU A 227 19.27 -13.29 -11.21
N THR A 228 20.53 -13.14 -10.80
CA THR A 228 21.67 -13.75 -11.49
C THR A 228 21.61 -15.27 -11.40
N ALA A 229 21.30 -15.80 -10.21
CA ALA A 229 21.27 -17.24 -9.97
C ALA A 229 20.07 -17.93 -10.62
N ALA A 230 18.97 -17.23 -10.90
CA ALA A 230 17.80 -17.77 -11.58
C ALA A 230 18.15 -18.36 -12.97
N ALA A 231 19.15 -17.83 -13.67
CA ALA A 231 19.61 -18.39 -14.95
C ALA A 231 20.31 -19.76 -14.80
N THR A 232 20.78 -20.10 -13.59
CA THR A 232 21.56 -21.32 -13.31
C THR A 232 20.71 -22.52 -12.91
N VAL A 233 19.42 -22.32 -12.63
CA VAL A 233 18.47 -23.38 -12.29
C VAL A 233 17.66 -23.83 -13.52
N ILE A 234 16.99 -24.98 -13.40
CA ILE A 234 16.12 -25.51 -14.46
C ILE A 234 14.98 -24.54 -14.79
N ALA A 235 14.49 -24.58 -16.03
CA ALA A 235 13.49 -23.62 -16.53
C ALA A 235 12.26 -23.47 -15.63
N GLY A 236 11.70 -24.58 -15.13
CA GLY A 236 10.51 -24.60 -14.29
C GLY A 236 10.66 -24.04 -12.88
N VAL A 237 11.87 -23.62 -12.48
CA VAL A 237 12.17 -23.07 -11.14
C VAL A 237 12.66 -21.63 -11.21
N ARG A 238 12.97 -21.11 -12.42
CA ARG A 238 13.56 -19.77 -12.59
C ARG A 238 12.66 -18.67 -12.03
N ALA A 239 11.36 -18.77 -12.29
CA ALA A 239 10.36 -17.83 -11.79
C ALA A 239 10.31 -17.82 -10.26
N ASP A 240 10.36 -19.00 -9.63
CA ASP A 240 10.35 -19.13 -8.16
C ASP A 240 11.56 -18.44 -7.50
N VAL A 241 12.72 -18.44 -8.17
CA VAL A 241 13.93 -17.75 -7.69
C VAL A 241 13.88 -16.24 -7.97
N ALA A 242 13.36 -15.84 -9.13
CA ALA A 242 13.37 -14.44 -9.58
C ALA A 242 12.22 -13.59 -9.01
N TYR A 243 11.16 -14.22 -8.51
CA TYR A 243 9.92 -13.56 -8.09
C TYR A 243 10.11 -12.36 -7.17
N PRO A 244 10.81 -12.44 -6.01
CA PRO A 244 10.85 -11.30 -5.09
C PRO A 244 11.51 -10.08 -5.72
N ALA A 245 12.51 -10.27 -6.58
CA ALA A 245 13.17 -9.18 -7.28
C ALA A 245 12.26 -8.53 -8.32
N ASP A 246 11.51 -9.33 -9.09
CA ASP A 246 10.55 -8.80 -10.06
C ASP A 246 9.36 -8.09 -9.38
N TYR A 247 8.80 -8.69 -8.32
CA TYR A 247 7.71 -8.10 -7.54
C TYR A 247 8.12 -6.76 -6.94
N ILE A 248 9.25 -6.71 -6.23
CA ILE A 248 9.77 -5.47 -5.61
C ILE A 248 10.05 -4.40 -6.67
N ARG A 249 10.57 -4.78 -7.83
CA ARG A 249 10.78 -3.86 -8.95
C ARG A 249 9.46 -3.26 -9.45
N ASN A 250 8.41 -4.07 -9.59
CA ASN A 250 7.09 -3.60 -10.00
C ASN A 250 6.42 -2.73 -8.92
N VAL A 251 6.63 -3.03 -7.64
CA VAL A 251 6.22 -2.17 -6.51
C VAL A 251 6.91 -0.81 -6.58
N ASN A 252 8.24 -0.79 -6.67
CA ASN A 252 9.03 0.45 -6.71
C ASN A 252 8.72 1.30 -7.95
N ARG A 253 8.37 0.68 -9.08
CA ARG A 253 7.87 1.39 -10.28
C ARG A 253 6.43 1.91 -10.17
N GLY A 254 5.76 1.69 -9.04
CA GLY A 254 4.36 2.07 -8.82
C GLY A 254 3.36 1.32 -9.70
N ARG A 255 3.75 0.17 -10.27
CA ARG A 255 2.86 -0.65 -11.11
C ARG A 255 1.88 -1.47 -10.27
N ILE A 256 2.32 -1.88 -9.09
CA ILE A 256 1.54 -2.61 -8.08
C ILE A 256 1.81 -2.02 -6.69
N GLY A 257 0.90 -2.26 -5.74
CA GLY A 257 1.17 -1.99 -4.33
C GLY A 257 1.90 -3.17 -3.68
N LEU A 258 2.53 -2.94 -2.52
CA LEU A 258 3.18 -4.00 -1.75
C LEU A 258 2.18 -5.03 -1.18
N GLN A 259 0.93 -4.63 -0.94
CA GLN A 259 -0.14 -5.48 -0.41
C GLN A 259 0.30 -6.30 0.82
N THR A 260 0.13 -7.62 0.78
CA THR A 260 0.49 -8.58 1.83
C THR A 260 1.91 -9.13 1.69
N PHE A 261 2.66 -8.73 0.66
CA PHE A 261 4.01 -9.23 0.37
C PHE A 261 4.97 -8.94 1.53
N ASN A 262 5.52 -10.01 2.13
CA ASN A 262 6.50 -9.90 3.20
C ASN A 262 7.92 -10.03 2.63
N VAL A 263 8.59 -8.90 2.43
CA VAL A 263 9.93 -8.83 1.80
C VAL A 263 10.92 -9.83 2.40
N GLY A 264 11.01 -9.94 3.73
CA GLY A 264 11.94 -10.85 4.39
C GLY A 264 11.62 -12.32 4.12
N THR A 265 10.34 -12.70 4.24
CA THR A 265 9.87 -14.07 4.01
C THR A 265 10.07 -14.47 2.55
N GLU A 266 9.68 -13.62 1.61
CA GLU A 266 9.69 -13.91 0.17
C GLU A 266 11.13 -14.04 -0.37
N VAL A 267 12.03 -13.16 0.06
CA VAL A 267 13.45 -13.27 -0.30
C VAL A 267 14.05 -14.55 0.29
N ALA A 268 13.75 -14.87 1.55
CA ALA A 268 14.24 -16.11 2.18
C ALA A 268 13.67 -17.37 1.51
N ALA A 269 12.40 -17.35 1.09
CA ALA A 269 11.77 -18.46 0.36
C ALA A 269 12.46 -18.70 -0.99
N ALA A 270 12.71 -17.64 -1.77
CA ALA A 270 13.44 -17.74 -3.03
C ALA A 270 14.88 -18.24 -2.84
N GLU A 271 15.58 -17.78 -1.80
CA GLU A 271 16.92 -18.27 -1.43
C GLU A 271 16.90 -19.78 -1.08
N ALA A 272 15.87 -20.24 -0.38
CA ALA A 272 15.70 -21.66 -0.05
C ALA A 272 15.39 -22.51 -1.30
N VAL A 273 14.54 -22.02 -2.21
CA VAL A 273 14.27 -22.68 -3.50
C VAL A 273 15.55 -22.80 -4.32
N LEU A 274 16.33 -21.71 -4.43
CA LEU A 274 17.62 -21.70 -5.12
C LEU A 274 18.58 -22.73 -4.51
N ALA A 275 18.67 -22.81 -3.18
CA ALA A 275 19.52 -23.77 -2.50
C ALA A 275 19.10 -25.23 -2.79
N ALA A 276 17.80 -25.51 -2.83
CA ALA A 276 17.26 -26.84 -3.11
C ALA A 276 17.37 -27.24 -4.60
N ALA A 277 17.38 -26.27 -5.51
CA ALA A 277 17.52 -26.47 -6.95
C ALA A 277 18.96 -26.75 -7.43
N LYS A 278 19.96 -26.66 -6.54
CA LYS A 278 21.37 -26.92 -6.86
C LYS A 278 21.57 -28.26 -7.57
N GLY A 279 22.42 -28.25 -8.59
CA GLY A 279 22.72 -29.45 -9.41
C GLY A 279 21.60 -29.83 -10.38
N GLY A 280 20.71 -28.90 -10.74
CA GLY A 280 19.65 -29.13 -11.72
C GLY A 280 18.44 -29.88 -11.16
N LYS A 281 18.26 -29.89 -9.84
CA LYS A 281 17.13 -30.55 -9.18
C LYS A 281 15.88 -29.69 -9.28
N ASP A 282 14.73 -30.35 -9.35
CA ASP A 282 13.42 -29.70 -9.16
C ASP A 282 13.01 -29.85 -7.69
N PRO A 283 12.99 -28.75 -6.90
CA PRO A 283 12.63 -28.80 -5.48
C PRO A 283 11.13 -29.04 -5.24
N PHE A 284 10.30 -28.98 -6.27
CA PHE A 284 8.85 -29.19 -6.18
C PHE A 284 8.42 -30.58 -6.68
N LYS A 285 9.32 -31.34 -7.30
CA LYS A 285 9.00 -32.68 -7.81
C LYS A 285 8.54 -33.61 -6.68
N GLY A 286 7.29 -34.07 -6.78
CA GLY A 286 6.67 -34.95 -5.79
C GLY A 286 6.30 -34.26 -4.46
N ARG A 287 6.38 -32.92 -4.39
CA ARG A 287 6.00 -32.17 -3.20
C ARG A 287 4.49 -32.24 -3.01
N THR A 288 4.07 -32.53 -1.77
CA THR A 288 2.67 -32.49 -1.33
C THR A 288 2.46 -31.39 -0.30
N GLY A 289 1.19 -31.10 0.01
CA GLY A 289 0.78 -30.03 0.91
C GLY A 289 0.61 -28.68 0.22
N ASP A 290 0.64 -27.63 1.04
CA ASP A 290 0.48 -26.22 0.68
C ASP A 290 1.85 -25.61 0.32
N PHE A 291 1.96 -25.03 -0.87
CA PHE A 291 3.13 -24.25 -1.27
C PHE A 291 2.81 -23.26 -2.39
N GLU A 292 3.58 -22.19 -2.43
CA GLU A 292 3.56 -21.20 -3.51
C GLU A 292 4.45 -21.64 -4.67
N ARG A 293 4.06 -21.23 -5.87
CA ARG A 293 4.80 -21.38 -7.12
C ARG A 293 4.67 -20.12 -7.96
N HIS A 294 5.57 -19.98 -8.92
CA HIS A 294 5.63 -18.81 -9.79
C HIS A 294 5.82 -19.18 -11.26
N TYR A 295 5.33 -18.33 -12.15
CA TYR A 295 5.59 -18.42 -13.58
C TYR A 295 5.84 -17.04 -14.18
N LEU A 296 6.50 -17.01 -15.34
CA LEU A 296 6.62 -15.79 -16.13
C LEU A 296 5.35 -15.65 -16.97
N LEU A 297 4.60 -14.57 -16.77
CA LEU A 297 3.50 -14.20 -17.66
C LEU A 297 4.05 -13.47 -18.89
N GLU A 298 3.91 -14.11 -20.04
CA GLU A 298 4.34 -13.57 -21.34
C GLU A 298 3.45 -12.38 -21.76
N GLY A 299 4.05 -11.33 -22.30
CA GLY A 299 3.35 -10.08 -22.62
C GLY A 299 3.79 -8.93 -21.70
N PRO A 300 3.37 -8.89 -20.42
CA PRO A 300 3.88 -7.89 -19.47
C PRO A 300 5.31 -8.18 -19.01
N ASN A 301 5.81 -9.42 -19.21
CA ASN A 301 7.13 -9.88 -18.75
C ASN A 301 7.29 -9.67 -17.23
N GLU A 302 6.34 -10.26 -16.50
CA GLU A 302 6.26 -10.19 -15.04
C GLU A 302 6.13 -11.58 -14.46
N VAL A 303 6.72 -11.79 -13.28
CA VAL A 303 6.62 -13.06 -12.56
C VAL A 303 5.36 -13.04 -11.70
N MET A 304 4.46 -14.00 -11.95
CA MET A 304 3.16 -14.11 -11.33
C MET A 304 3.15 -15.23 -10.29
N PRO A 305 2.63 -14.99 -9.07
CA PRO A 305 2.47 -16.01 -8.05
C PRO A 305 1.16 -16.79 -8.25
N TYR A 306 1.19 -18.04 -7.82
CA TYR A 306 0.01 -18.86 -7.60
C TYR A 306 0.27 -19.83 -6.44
N ARG A 307 -0.76 -20.12 -5.66
CA ARG A 307 -0.66 -21.03 -4.53
C ARG A 307 -1.32 -22.37 -4.84
N VAL A 308 -0.70 -23.47 -4.42
CA VAL A 308 -1.19 -24.82 -4.70
C VAL A 308 -1.32 -25.66 -3.43
N TYR A 309 -2.33 -26.52 -3.44
CA TYR A 309 -2.44 -27.64 -2.50
C TYR A 309 -2.41 -28.96 -3.26
N VAL A 310 -1.48 -29.82 -2.90
CA VAL A 310 -1.37 -31.18 -3.45
C VAL A 310 -1.68 -32.18 -2.34
N PRO A 311 -2.72 -33.02 -2.45
CA PRO A 311 -3.06 -33.99 -1.40
C PRO A 311 -1.90 -34.94 -1.09
N LYS A 312 -1.76 -35.35 0.17
CA LYS A 312 -0.66 -36.27 0.56
C LYS A 312 -0.70 -37.62 -0.16
N ALA A 313 -1.90 -38.08 -0.49
CA ALA A 313 -2.14 -39.33 -1.21
C ALA A 313 -2.07 -39.18 -2.75
N TYR A 314 -1.71 -37.99 -3.27
CA TYR A 314 -1.62 -37.77 -4.70
C TYR A 314 -0.61 -38.70 -5.37
N SER A 315 -1.05 -39.38 -6.43
CA SER A 315 -0.20 -40.19 -7.29
C SER A 315 -0.23 -39.64 -8.72
N PRO A 316 0.93 -39.29 -9.32
CA PRO A 316 0.99 -38.84 -10.71
C PRO A 316 0.43 -39.84 -11.73
N THR A 317 0.43 -41.14 -11.40
CA THR A 317 -0.09 -42.18 -12.30
C THR A 317 -1.61 -42.30 -12.26
N ALA A 318 -2.23 -41.99 -11.13
CA ALA A 318 -3.69 -42.01 -10.98
C ALA A 318 -4.33 -40.70 -11.43
N GLY A 319 -3.59 -39.58 -11.34
CA GLY A 319 -4.13 -38.25 -11.55
C GLY A 319 -5.09 -37.81 -10.43
N ALA A 320 -5.56 -36.57 -10.50
CA ALA A 320 -6.57 -36.02 -9.60
C ALA A 320 -7.31 -34.86 -10.29
N PRO A 321 -8.58 -34.59 -9.96
CA PRO A 321 -9.27 -33.38 -10.39
C PRO A 321 -8.51 -32.12 -9.95
N LEU A 322 -8.54 -31.07 -10.76
CA LEU A 322 -8.00 -29.75 -10.43
C LEU A 322 -9.15 -28.76 -10.21
N VAL A 323 -9.14 -28.09 -9.07
CA VAL A 323 -10.01 -26.96 -8.76
C VAL A 323 -9.19 -25.68 -8.83
N ILE A 324 -9.64 -24.72 -9.65
CA ILE A 324 -9.07 -23.38 -9.70
C ILE A 324 -9.96 -22.43 -8.88
N ALA A 325 -9.39 -21.80 -7.86
CA ALA A 325 -10.10 -20.88 -6.98
C ALA A 325 -9.73 -19.42 -7.33
N LEU A 326 -10.72 -18.65 -7.78
CA LEU A 326 -10.55 -17.28 -8.28
C LEU A 326 -11.04 -16.27 -7.25
N HIS A 327 -10.20 -15.30 -6.87
CA HIS A 327 -10.54 -14.33 -5.82
C HIS A 327 -11.35 -13.14 -6.37
N GLY A 328 -11.98 -12.40 -5.45
CA GLY A 328 -12.66 -11.14 -5.76
C GLY A 328 -11.73 -9.92 -5.67
N LEU A 329 -12.31 -8.73 -5.77
CA LEU A 329 -11.59 -7.46 -5.65
C LEU A 329 -10.80 -7.38 -4.33
N GLY A 330 -9.50 -7.11 -4.43
CA GLY A 330 -8.61 -6.95 -3.29
C GLY A 330 -8.07 -8.28 -2.73
N GLY A 331 -8.51 -9.42 -3.26
CA GLY A 331 -7.88 -10.72 -3.00
C GLY A 331 -6.62 -10.95 -3.84
N ASN A 332 -5.97 -12.08 -3.59
CA ASN A 332 -4.74 -12.56 -4.23
C ASN A 332 -4.68 -14.11 -4.17
N GLU A 333 -3.59 -14.72 -4.62
CA GLU A 333 -3.31 -16.16 -4.58
C GLU A 333 -3.47 -16.80 -3.18
N ASP A 334 -3.20 -16.05 -2.11
CA ASP A 334 -3.33 -16.55 -0.74
C ASP A 334 -4.76 -16.63 -0.21
N SER A 335 -5.70 -15.92 -0.86
CA SER A 335 -7.01 -15.64 -0.26
C SER A 335 -7.78 -16.90 0.11
N PHE A 336 -7.80 -17.93 -0.74
CA PHE A 336 -8.47 -19.20 -0.42
C PHE A 336 -7.69 -20.12 0.53
N PHE A 337 -6.39 -19.85 0.72
CA PHE A 337 -5.53 -20.67 1.56
C PHE A 337 -5.50 -20.17 3.01
N ASP A 338 -5.47 -18.86 3.21
CA ASP A 338 -5.34 -18.26 4.55
C ASP A 338 -6.64 -17.67 5.11
N GLN A 339 -7.60 -17.31 4.26
CA GLN A 339 -8.91 -16.84 4.69
C GLN A 339 -9.93 -17.99 4.73
N TYR A 340 -11.22 -17.68 4.92
CA TYR A 340 -12.31 -18.67 4.92
C TYR A 340 -12.08 -19.86 5.87
N SER A 341 -11.49 -19.61 7.04
CA SER A 341 -11.09 -20.64 8.02
C SER A 341 -10.13 -21.71 7.48
N LYS A 342 -9.39 -21.39 6.41
CA LYS A 342 -8.51 -22.33 5.69
C LYS A 342 -9.24 -23.58 5.19
N LEU A 343 -10.54 -23.47 4.93
CA LEU A 343 -11.38 -24.60 4.53
C LEU A 343 -11.01 -25.19 3.16
N PRO A 344 -10.72 -24.40 2.11
CA PRO A 344 -10.41 -24.94 0.78
C PRO A 344 -9.27 -25.98 0.74
N PRO A 345 -8.07 -25.74 1.31
CA PRO A 345 -7.02 -26.76 1.33
C PRO A 345 -7.39 -28.00 2.17
N GLN A 346 -8.21 -27.86 3.22
CA GLN A 346 -8.70 -29.01 3.99
C GLN A 346 -9.65 -29.89 3.16
N LEU A 347 -10.50 -29.27 2.32
CA LEU A 347 -11.36 -30.00 1.40
C LEU A 347 -10.55 -30.68 0.29
N ALA A 348 -9.50 -30.03 -0.21
CA ALA A 348 -8.58 -30.61 -1.19
C ALA A 348 -7.95 -31.91 -0.66
N GLU A 349 -7.42 -31.88 0.56
CA GLU A 349 -6.88 -33.07 1.23
C GLU A 349 -7.96 -34.14 1.43
N LYS A 350 -9.13 -33.76 1.97
CA LYS A 350 -10.22 -34.70 2.30
C LYS A 350 -10.78 -35.42 1.09
N HIS A 351 -10.91 -34.72 -0.04
CA HIS A 351 -11.58 -35.22 -1.24
C HIS A 351 -10.61 -35.62 -2.36
N GLY A 352 -9.31 -35.45 -2.16
CA GLY A 352 -8.28 -35.92 -3.09
C GLY A 352 -8.22 -35.14 -4.40
N PHE A 353 -8.50 -33.82 -4.37
CA PHE A 353 -8.35 -32.95 -5.54
C PHE A 353 -7.16 -32.00 -5.36
N LEU A 354 -6.53 -31.61 -6.47
CA LEU A 354 -5.55 -30.54 -6.52
C LEU A 354 -6.27 -29.20 -6.44
N LEU A 355 -5.76 -28.27 -5.65
CA LEU A 355 -6.24 -26.90 -5.58
C LEU A 355 -5.16 -25.96 -6.10
N ALA A 356 -5.53 -25.00 -6.95
CA ALA A 356 -4.67 -23.89 -7.33
C ALA A 356 -5.43 -22.57 -7.25
N ALA A 357 -4.78 -21.51 -6.77
CA ALA A 357 -5.31 -20.16 -6.75
C ALA A 357 -4.32 -19.20 -7.42
N PRO A 358 -4.61 -18.68 -8.63
CA PRO A 358 -3.81 -17.66 -9.28
C PRO A 358 -4.16 -16.24 -8.77
N ASN A 359 -3.23 -15.30 -8.95
CA ASN A 359 -3.42 -13.88 -8.60
C ASN A 359 -4.29 -13.09 -9.61
N GLY A 360 -4.51 -13.60 -10.82
CA GLY A 360 -5.35 -12.92 -11.82
C GLY A 360 -4.74 -11.61 -12.33
N PHE A 361 -3.43 -11.61 -12.58
CA PHE A 361 -2.55 -10.50 -12.93
C PHE A 361 -2.41 -9.45 -11.83
N ARG A 362 -3.51 -9.05 -11.18
CA ARG A 362 -3.60 -8.03 -10.14
C ARG A 362 -4.79 -8.32 -9.22
N VAL A 363 -4.73 -7.76 -8.01
CA VAL A 363 -5.85 -7.76 -7.04
C VAL A 363 -7.15 -7.12 -7.57
N ASP A 364 -7.08 -6.36 -8.66
CA ASP A 364 -8.19 -5.74 -9.38
C ASP A 364 -8.24 -6.14 -10.87
N GLY A 365 -7.64 -7.27 -11.25
CA GLY A 365 -7.52 -7.74 -12.64
C GLY A 365 -8.79 -8.42 -13.18
N PHE A 366 -9.52 -9.14 -12.32
CA PHE A 366 -10.79 -9.82 -12.64
C PHE A 366 -10.75 -10.80 -13.82
N TYR A 367 -9.62 -11.42 -14.12
CA TYR A 367 -9.49 -12.52 -15.09
C TYR A 367 -10.08 -12.17 -16.47
N GLY A 368 -9.78 -10.96 -16.96
CA GLY A 368 -10.28 -10.45 -18.25
C GLY A 368 -11.68 -9.81 -18.20
N ALA A 369 -12.36 -9.78 -17.06
CA ALA A 369 -13.67 -9.14 -16.96
C ALA A 369 -13.57 -7.60 -17.06
N THR A 370 -14.48 -6.99 -17.82
CA THR A 370 -14.48 -5.54 -18.10
C THR A 370 -15.07 -4.68 -16.99
N ILE A 371 -15.37 -5.26 -15.82
CA ILE A 371 -15.98 -4.60 -14.65
C ILE A 371 -15.17 -3.37 -14.22
N MET A 372 -13.84 -3.43 -14.34
CA MET A 372 -12.91 -2.33 -14.06
C MET A 372 -12.29 -1.69 -15.31
N GLY A 373 -12.66 -2.15 -16.51
CA GLY A 373 -12.02 -1.79 -17.79
C GLY A 373 -12.52 -0.48 -18.41
N ALA A 374 -13.61 0.09 -17.90
CA ALA A 374 -14.20 1.31 -18.41
C ALA A 374 -13.57 2.53 -17.73
N GLY A 375 -12.49 3.08 -18.28
CA GLY A 375 -12.00 4.38 -17.80
C GLY A 375 -10.78 4.94 -18.50
N ASP A 376 -9.76 4.11 -18.78
CA ASP A 376 -8.51 4.58 -19.41
C ASP A 376 -7.69 3.45 -20.06
N ALA A 377 -6.63 3.80 -20.78
CA ALA A 377 -5.75 2.84 -21.46
C ALA A 377 -4.99 1.91 -20.49
N ALA A 378 -4.71 2.35 -19.26
CA ALA A 378 -4.07 1.50 -18.27
C ALA A 378 -5.03 0.41 -17.78
N ALA A 379 -6.31 0.75 -17.58
CA ALA A 379 -7.36 -0.20 -17.23
C ALA A 379 -7.57 -1.25 -18.33
N ARG A 380 -7.60 -0.83 -19.61
CA ARG A 380 -7.71 -1.77 -20.74
C ARG A 380 -6.53 -2.74 -20.81
N ARG A 381 -5.30 -2.24 -20.65
CA ARG A 381 -4.10 -3.10 -20.61
C ARG A 381 -4.14 -4.09 -19.44
N ARG A 382 -4.62 -3.66 -18.26
CA ARG A 382 -4.78 -4.57 -17.12
C ARG A 382 -5.77 -5.70 -17.44
N VAL A 383 -6.92 -5.37 -18.04
CA VAL A 383 -7.91 -6.39 -18.46
C VAL A 383 -7.30 -7.35 -19.47
N GLU A 384 -6.61 -6.84 -20.50
CA GLU A 384 -5.96 -7.67 -21.52
C GLU A 384 -4.91 -8.62 -20.93
N TYR A 385 -4.05 -8.13 -20.03
CA TYR A 385 -3.05 -8.98 -19.39
C TYR A 385 -3.67 -9.95 -18.39
N SER A 386 -4.74 -9.55 -17.71
CA SER A 386 -5.48 -10.42 -16.81
C SER A 386 -6.25 -11.53 -17.52
N GLU A 387 -6.61 -11.37 -18.80
CA GLU A 387 -7.19 -12.43 -19.63
C GLU A 387 -6.14 -13.47 -20.05
N LYS A 388 -4.86 -13.06 -20.11
CA LYS A 388 -3.74 -13.91 -20.50
C LYS A 388 -3.09 -14.63 -19.32
N ASP A 389 -3.41 -14.19 -18.10
CA ASP A 389 -3.02 -14.82 -16.84
C ASP A 389 -3.92 -16.02 -16.52
#